data_AF-A0A7K3IVQ5-F1
#
_entry.id   AF-A0A7K3IVQ5-F1
#
_cell.length_a   1.000
_cell.length_b   1.000
_cell.length_c   1.000
_cell.angle_alpha   90.00
_cell.angle_beta   90.00
_cell.angle_gamma   90.00
#
_symmetry.space_group_name_H-M   'P 1'
#
loop_
_entity.id
_entity.type
_entity.pdbx_description
1 polymer ?
#
loop_
_entity_poly.entity_id
_entity_poly.type
_entity_poly.pdbx_seq_one_letter_code
_entity_poly.pdbx_strand_id
1 'polypeptide(L)'
;LIAAPVSGAHLNPAVTIALVIAHKFSPSLIPLYFSAQLLGAMFGAGLVWLAYKKHFDITPEAASKLAVFCTSPNIRSYWHNLITEIIGTYVLSLAVLYMAEPEVGLGALNALPVAIVVLGIGLSLGGPTGYAINPARDLGPRIMHYFLPIPGKGDSDWKYSWVPIVGPFAGAVLAALMYMLFTP
;
A
#
# COMPACT_ATOMS: atom_id res chain seq x y z
N LEU A 1 9.70 -6.59 -12.70
CA LEU A 1 8.87 -5.38 -12.47
C LEU A 1 9.29 -4.28 -13.43
N ILE A 2 8.35 -3.54 -14.04
CA ILE A 2 8.64 -2.46 -14.99
C ILE A 2 9.53 -1.37 -14.37
N ALA A 3 9.30 -1.04 -13.10
CA ALA A 3 10.03 0.03 -12.40
C ALA A 3 11.34 -0.42 -11.71
N ALA A 4 11.62 -1.73 -11.63
CA ALA A 4 12.73 -2.25 -10.82
C ALA A 4 14.11 -1.81 -11.32
N PRO A 5 14.43 -1.88 -12.64
CA PRO A 5 15.74 -1.47 -13.14
C PRO A 5 16.07 0.02 -12.93
N VAL A 6 15.05 0.86 -12.74
CA VAL A 6 15.20 2.32 -12.63
C VAL A 6 15.14 2.80 -11.18
N SER A 7 14.22 2.24 -10.39
CA SER A 7 13.86 2.78 -9.06
C SER A 7 13.91 1.77 -7.92
N GLY A 8 14.28 0.52 -8.19
CA GLY A 8 14.14 -0.59 -7.22
C GLY A 8 12.69 -1.00 -6.96
N ALA A 9 11.72 -0.39 -7.65
CA ALA A 9 10.29 -0.68 -7.55
C ALA A 9 9.73 -0.69 -6.12
N HIS A 10 10.05 0.33 -5.31
CA HIS A 10 9.51 0.42 -3.95
C HIS A 10 7.97 0.41 -3.94
N LEU A 11 7.36 1.22 -4.82
CA LEU A 11 5.91 1.32 -5.07
C LEU A 11 5.03 1.50 -3.81
N ASN A 12 5.65 1.82 -2.68
CA ASN A 12 5.03 1.88 -1.36
C ASN A 12 5.87 2.82 -0.46
N PRO A 13 5.26 3.88 0.10
CA PRO A 13 5.94 4.78 1.03
C PRO A 13 6.52 4.06 2.26
N ALA A 14 5.81 3.08 2.80
CA ALA A 14 6.26 2.30 3.96
C ALA A 14 7.52 1.49 3.64
N VAL A 15 7.55 0.81 2.48
CA VAL A 15 8.75 0.10 2.00
C VAL A 15 9.92 1.06 1.78
N THR A 16 9.66 2.25 1.22
CA THR A 16 10.70 3.27 1.05
C THR A 16 11.32 3.68 2.39
N ILE A 17 10.50 3.87 3.42
CA ILE A 17 10.98 4.17 4.79
C ILE A 17 11.78 2.99 5.37
N ALA A 18 11.29 1.75 5.21
CA ALA A 18 12.02 0.58 5.69
C ALA A 18 13.43 0.49 5.09
N LEU A 19 13.56 0.71 3.78
CA LEU A 19 14.84 0.69 3.07
C LEU A 19 15.77 1.85 3.50
N VAL A 20 15.23 3.03 3.77
CA VAL A 20 16.02 4.16 4.29
C VAL A 20 16.56 3.86 5.69
N ILE A 21 15.72 3.36 6.59
CA ILE A 21 16.12 3.01 7.96
C ILE A 21 17.17 1.89 7.95
N ALA A 22 17.01 0.92 7.05
CA ALA A 22 17.97 -0.16 6.86
C ALA A 22 19.26 0.25 6.09
N HIS A 23 19.47 1.55 5.84
CA HIS A 23 20.60 2.11 5.08
C HIS A 23 20.77 1.55 3.65
N LYS A 24 19.68 1.02 3.07
CA LYS A 24 19.64 0.51 1.69
C LYS A 24 19.15 1.54 0.67
N PHE A 25 18.74 2.73 1.12
CA PHE A 25 18.24 3.77 0.23
C PHE A 25 18.51 5.18 0.77
N SER A 26 18.68 6.15 -0.13
CA SER A 26 18.96 7.53 0.25
C SER A 26 17.72 8.24 0.83
N PRO A 27 17.80 8.83 2.04
CA PRO A 27 16.70 9.61 2.61
C PRO A 27 16.34 10.85 1.78
N SER A 28 17.29 11.40 1.01
CA SER A 28 17.03 12.60 0.19
C SER A 28 16.01 12.37 -0.94
N LEU A 29 15.77 11.11 -1.31
CA LEU A 29 14.84 10.74 -2.37
C LEU A 29 13.41 10.45 -1.87
N ILE A 30 13.18 10.48 -0.56
CA ILE A 30 11.86 10.24 0.04
C ILE A 30 10.78 11.14 -0.59
N PRO A 31 10.96 12.47 -0.72
CA PRO A 31 9.90 13.33 -1.26
C PRO A 31 9.53 12.97 -2.70
N LEU A 32 10.54 12.63 -3.53
CA LEU A 32 10.33 12.24 -4.92
C LEU A 32 9.57 10.91 -5.01
N TYR A 33 9.99 9.91 -4.24
CA TYR A 33 9.36 8.59 -4.24
C TYR A 33 7.92 8.66 -3.72
N PHE A 34 7.67 9.37 -2.62
CA PHE A 34 6.33 9.52 -2.07
C PHE A 34 5.40 10.23 -3.06
N SER A 35 5.87 11.31 -3.69
CA SER A 35 5.10 12.06 -4.67
C SER A 35 4.78 11.19 -5.90
N ALA A 36 5.77 10.50 -6.45
CA ALA A 36 5.58 9.64 -7.62
C ALA A 36 4.62 8.47 -7.33
N GLN A 37 4.75 7.84 -6.15
CA GLN A 37 3.88 6.74 -5.73
C GLN A 37 2.44 7.20 -5.52
N LEU A 38 2.25 8.35 -4.85
CA LEU A 38 0.92 8.92 -4.61
C LEU A 38 0.24 9.35 -5.92
N LEU A 39 0.95 10.10 -6.77
CA LEU A 39 0.43 10.53 -8.07
C LEU A 39 0.15 9.35 -8.99
N GLY A 40 1.01 8.33 -8.99
CA GLY A 40 0.78 7.09 -9.73
C GLY A 40 -0.48 6.35 -9.26
N ALA A 41 -0.69 6.25 -7.94
CA ALA A 41 -1.89 5.62 -7.37
C ALA A 41 -3.16 6.43 -7.70
N MET A 42 -3.09 7.76 -7.65
CA MET A 42 -4.18 8.65 -8.07
C MET A 42 -4.51 8.47 -9.55
N PHE A 43 -3.49 8.47 -10.42
CA PHE A 43 -3.67 8.29 -11.85
C PHE A 43 -4.30 6.92 -12.15
N GLY A 44 -3.81 5.85 -11.54
CA GLY A 44 -4.38 4.51 -11.65
C GLY A 44 -5.85 4.45 -11.23
N ALA A 45 -6.20 5.07 -10.10
CA ALA A 45 -7.60 5.17 -9.66
C ALA A 45 -8.49 5.94 -10.64
N GLY A 46 -7.98 7.01 -11.25
CA GLY A 46 -8.66 7.73 -12.33
C GLY A 46 -8.93 6.86 -13.56
N LEU A 47 -7.94 6.06 -13.97
CA LEU A 47 -8.11 5.10 -15.07
C LEU A 47 -9.13 4.01 -14.75
N VAL A 48 -9.13 3.48 -13.53
CA VAL A 48 -10.15 2.52 -13.07
C VAL A 48 -11.54 3.14 -13.13
N TRP A 49 -11.70 4.38 -12.66
CA TRP A 49 -12.98 5.07 -12.75
C TRP A 49 -13.45 5.25 -14.20
N LEU A 50 -12.56 5.64 -15.12
CA LEU A 50 -12.89 5.76 -16.55
C LEU A 50 -13.31 4.42 -17.14
N ALA A 51 -12.56 3.36 -16.88
CA ALA A 51 -12.84 2.02 -17.39
C ALA A 51 -14.16 1.45 -16.85
N TYR A 52 -14.48 1.72 -15.57
CA TYR A 52 -15.66 1.18 -14.89
C TYR A 52 -16.79 2.21 -14.76
N LYS A 53 -16.76 3.33 -15.51
CA LYS A 53 -17.67 4.47 -15.33
C LYS A 53 -19.14 4.05 -15.30
N LYS A 54 -19.57 3.17 -16.20
CA LYS A 54 -20.96 2.69 -16.26
C LYS A 54 -21.33 1.78 -15.09
N HIS A 55 -20.40 0.99 -14.56
CA HIS A 55 -20.63 0.23 -13.34
C HIS A 55 -20.84 1.17 -12.15
N PHE A 56 -20.01 2.20 -12.01
CA PHE A 56 -20.20 3.22 -10.97
C PHE A 56 -21.54 3.95 -11.07
N ASP A 57 -22.02 4.21 -12.30
CA ASP A 57 -23.30 4.90 -12.51
C ASP A 57 -24.51 4.08 -12.05
N ILE A 58 -24.48 2.75 -12.25
CA ILE A 58 -25.61 1.87 -11.90
C ILE A 58 -25.55 1.32 -10.48
N THR A 59 -24.37 1.24 -9.86
CA THR A 59 -24.23 0.73 -8.49
C THR A 59 -24.93 1.68 -7.52
N PRO A 60 -25.90 1.23 -6.70
CA PRO A 60 -26.55 2.10 -5.73
C PRO A 60 -25.74 2.24 -4.42
N GLU A 61 -24.95 1.23 -4.03
CA GLU A 61 -24.26 1.22 -2.74
C GLU A 61 -23.01 2.11 -2.73
N ALA A 62 -23.04 3.19 -1.94
CA ALA A 62 -21.90 4.09 -1.75
C ALA A 62 -20.66 3.36 -1.21
N ALA A 63 -20.84 2.42 -0.28
CA ALA A 63 -19.74 1.65 0.32
C ALA A 63 -18.99 0.80 -0.73
N SER A 64 -19.72 0.18 -1.67
CA SER A 64 -19.12 -0.58 -2.77
C SER A 64 -18.31 0.30 -3.71
N LYS A 65 -18.75 1.55 -3.93
CA LYS A 65 -18.00 2.53 -4.74
C LYS A 65 -16.71 2.94 -4.03
N LEU A 66 -16.78 3.26 -2.74
CA LEU A 66 -15.62 3.64 -1.93
C LEU A 66 -14.56 2.53 -1.88
N ALA A 67 -15.00 1.28 -1.72
CA ALA A 67 -14.13 0.10 -1.59
C ALA A 67 -13.23 -0.16 -2.81
N VAL A 68 -13.58 0.38 -3.99
CA VAL A 68 -12.71 0.29 -5.19
C VAL A 68 -11.48 1.18 -5.05
N PHE A 69 -11.58 2.28 -4.30
CA PHE A 69 -10.52 3.26 -4.17
C PHE A 69 -9.63 2.92 -2.96
N CYS A 70 -10.23 2.90 -1.78
CA CYS A 70 -9.49 2.84 -0.52
C CYS A 70 -10.06 1.79 0.42
N THR A 71 -9.28 1.41 1.42
CA THR A 71 -9.70 0.40 2.37
C THR A 71 -10.64 0.99 3.42
N SER A 72 -11.46 0.11 3.99
CA SER A 72 -12.40 0.43 5.06
C SER A 72 -12.45 -0.75 6.03
N PRO A 73 -12.66 -0.49 7.33
CA PRO A 73 -12.71 -1.57 8.31
C PRO A 73 -14.02 -2.35 8.15
N ASN A 74 -13.94 -3.68 8.20
CA ASN A 74 -15.14 -4.51 8.25
C ASN A 74 -15.87 -4.34 9.60
N ILE A 75 -15.10 -4.38 10.70
CA ILE A 75 -15.53 -3.96 12.03
C ILE A 75 -14.65 -2.80 12.46
N ARG A 76 -15.25 -1.62 12.67
CA ARG A 76 -14.51 -0.41 13.04
C ARG A 76 -14.03 -0.48 14.48
N SER A 77 -12.72 -0.57 14.63
CA SER A 77 -12.02 -0.39 15.89
C SER A 77 -10.63 0.15 15.58
N TYR A 78 -10.47 1.47 15.67
CA TYR A 78 -9.24 2.15 15.24
C TYR A 78 -7.96 1.48 15.75
N TRP A 79 -7.95 1.08 17.02
CA TRP A 79 -6.80 0.43 17.63
C TRP A 79 -6.52 -0.96 17.06
N HIS A 80 -7.54 -1.83 16.96
CA HIS A 80 -7.36 -3.18 16.43
C HIS A 80 -7.05 -3.16 14.93
N ASN A 81 -7.68 -2.26 14.19
CA ASN A 81 -7.41 -2.07 12.77
C ASN A 81 -5.98 -1.57 12.53
N LEU A 82 -5.49 -0.64 13.37
CA LEU A 82 -4.10 -0.18 13.33
C LEU A 82 -3.13 -1.34 13.57
N ILE A 83 -3.39 -2.19 14.57
CA ILE A 83 -2.57 -3.38 14.83
C ILE A 83 -2.52 -4.31 13.61
N THR A 84 -3.65 -4.55 12.93
CA THR A 84 -3.68 -5.38 11.72
C THR A 84 -2.79 -4.80 10.61
N GLU A 85 -2.87 -3.49 10.35
CA GLU A 85 -2.04 -2.82 9.34
C GLU A 85 -0.55 -2.85 9.70
N ILE A 86 -0.22 -2.71 11.00
CA ILE A 86 1.16 -2.84 11.50
C ILE A 86 1.69 -4.25 11.22
N ILE A 87 0.94 -5.30 11.58
CA ILE A 87 1.35 -6.70 11.40
C ILE A 87 1.55 -7.01 9.91
N GLY A 88 0.56 -6.67 9.07
CA GLY A 88 0.64 -6.92 7.63
C GLY A 88 1.83 -6.21 6.98
N THR A 89 2.06 -4.95 7.34
CA THR A 89 3.16 -4.17 6.75
C THR A 89 4.51 -4.56 7.32
N TYR A 90 4.58 -4.99 8.58
CA TYR A 90 5.79 -5.57 9.17
C TYR A 90 6.23 -6.80 8.36
N VAL A 91 5.31 -7.74 8.11
CA VAL A 91 5.61 -8.95 7.33
C VAL A 91 6.04 -8.60 5.90
N LEU A 92 5.33 -7.68 5.23
CA LEU A 92 5.70 -7.22 3.89
C LEU A 92 7.11 -6.60 3.87
N SER A 93 7.37 -5.65 4.77
CA SER A 93 8.63 -4.89 4.77
C SER A 93 9.80 -5.78 5.14
N LEU A 94 9.59 -6.72 6.06
CA LEU A 94 10.60 -7.71 6.44
C LEU A 94 10.95 -8.63 5.27
N ALA A 95 9.94 -9.12 4.54
CA ALA A 95 10.17 -9.91 3.34
C ALA A 95 11.00 -9.13 2.30
N VAL A 96 10.65 -7.86 2.05
CA VAL A 96 11.40 -7.00 1.12
C VAL A 96 12.86 -6.80 1.57
N LEU A 97 13.11 -6.62 2.86
CA LEU A 97 14.47 -6.39 3.39
C LEU A 97 15.35 -7.64 3.33
N TYR A 98 14.78 -8.83 3.54
CA TYR A 98 15.51 -10.10 3.56
C TYR A 98 15.53 -10.84 2.22
N MET A 99 14.70 -10.46 1.26
CA MET A 99 14.73 -11.04 -0.08
C MET A 99 16.02 -10.65 -0.78
N ALA A 100 16.93 -11.61 -0.90
CA ALA A 100 18.16 -11.47 -1.66
C ALA A 100 17.86 -11.41 -3.15
N GLU A 101 18.58 -10.55 -3.86
CA GLU A 101 18.64 -10.63 -5.32
C GLU A 101 19.33 -11.95 -5.71
N PRO A 102 18.71 -12.81 -6.53
CA PRO A 102 19.33 -14.07 -6.93
C PRO A 102 20.57 -13.81 -7.78
N GLU A 103 21.65 -14.57 -7.56
CA GLU A 103 22.91 -14.47 -8.31
C GLU A 103 22.72 -14.61 -9.83
N VAL A 104 21.74 -15.42 -10.24
CA VAL A 104 21.23 -15.46 -11.61
C VAL A 104 19.82 -14.91 -11.61
N GLY A 105 19.66 -13.69 -12.12
CA GLY A 105 18.35 -13.05 -12.22
C GLY A 105 17.40 -13.86 -13.10
N LEU A 106 16.23 -14.22 -12.57
CA LEU A 106 15.15 -14.86 -13.33
C LEU A 106 14.27 -13.82 -14.05
N GLY A 107 14.83 -12.64 -14.33
CA GLY A 107 14.15 -11.49 -14.90
C GLY A 107 12.93 -11.07 -14.07
N ALA A 108 11.74 -11.15 -14.67
CA ALA A 108 10.49 -10.72 -14.03
C ALA A 108 10.13 -11.55 -12.78
N LEU A 109 10.61 -12.80 -12.68
CA LEU A 109 10.28 -13.70 -11.58
C LEU A 109 10.92 -13.29 -10.24
N ASN A 110 11.92 -12.41 -10.24
CA ASN A 110 12.52 -11.89 -8.99
C ASN A 110 11.49 -11.16 -8.11
N ALA A 111 10.40 -10.65 -8.68
CA ALA A 111 9.33 -9.99 -7.94
C ALA A 111 8.25 -10.96 -7.41
N LEU A 112 8.25 -12.22 -7.88
CA LEU A 112 7.22 -13.19 -7.56
C LEU A 112 7.08 -13.45 -6.05
N PRO A 113 8.16 -13.63 -5.28
CA PRO A 113 7.95 -14.01 -3.89
C PRO A 113 7.44 -12.82 -3.04
N VAL A 114 7.75 -11.55 -3.40
CA VAL A 114 7.07 -10.37 -2.79
C VAL A 114 5.57 -10.41 -3.10
N ALA A 115 5.20 -10.72 -4.35
CA ALA A 115 3.79 -10.82 -4.74
C ALA A 115 3.05 -11.93 -3.98
N ILE A 116 3.71 -13.07 -3.74
CA ILE A 116 3.16 -14.17 -2.92
C ILE A 116 2.98 -13.74 -1.46
N VAL A 117 3.90 -12.96 -0.90
CA VAL A 117 3.74 -12.39 0.46
C VAL A 117 2.53 -11.47 0.53
N VAL A 118 2.37 -10.56 -0.45
CA VAL A 118 1.18 -9.70 -0.53
C VAL A 118 -0.11 -10.51 -0.64
N LEU A 119 -0.12 -11.57 -1.46
CA LEU A 119 -1.25 -12.50 -1.57
C LEU A 119 -1.55 -13.17 -0.23
N GLY A 120 -0.54 -13.69 0.46
CA GLY A 120 -0.68 -14.33 1.77
C GLY A 120 -1.25 -13.38 2.83
N ILE A 121 -0.78 -12.12 2.85
CA ILE A 121 -1.34 -11.07 3.71
C ILE A 121 -2.81 -10.82 3.36
N GLY A 122 -3.16 -10.72 2.08
CA GLY A 122 -4.54 -10.52 1.66
C GLY A 122 -5.47 -11.66 2.09
N LEU A 123 -5.02 -12.91 1.95
CA LEU A 123 -5.79 -14.10 2.32
C LEU A 123 -5.93 -14.29 3.84
N SER A 124 -4.95 -13.86 4.64
CA SER A 124 -4.93 -14.10 6.10
C SER A 124 -5.37 -12.89 6.93
N LEU A 125 -4.98 -11.68 6.52
CA LEU A 125 -5.17 -10.42 7.27
C LEU A 125 -6.06 -9.42 6.53
N GLY A 126 -6.62 -9.79 5.37
CA GLY A 126 -7.47 -8.89 4.60
C GLY A 126 -8.86 -8.67 5.19
N GLY A 127 -9.39 -9.63 5.96
CA GLY A 127 -10.74 -9.54 6.52
C GLY A 127 -11.02 -8.32 7.41
N PRO A 128 -10.12 -7.96 8.36
CA PRO A 128 -10.37 -6.83 9.27
C PRO A 128 -10.33 -5.45 8.61
N THR A 129 -9.36 -5.19 7.72
CA THR A 129 -9.08 -3.84 7.21
C THR A 129 -8.98 -3.73 5.69
N GLY A 130 -9.02 -4.82 4.94
CA GLY A 130 -8.77 -4.81 3.50
C GLY A 130 -7.29 -4.68 3.12
N TYR A 131 -6.36 -4.94 4.07
CA TYR A 131 -4.90 -4.99 3.88
C TYR A 131 -4.33 -3.81 3.07
N ALA A 132 -4.45 -2.59 3.59
CA ALA A 132 -3.92 -1.42 2.87
C ALA A 132 -2.42 -1.54 2.65
N ILE A 133 -1.67 -1.81 3.73
CA ILE A 133 -0.21 -2.08 3.81
C ILE A 133 0.72 -1.11 3.06
N ASN A 134 0.15 -0.04 2.52
CA ASN A 134 0.78 0.91 1.62
C ASN A 134 0.03 2.26 1.70
N PRO A 135 0.66 3.30 2.26
CA PRO A 135 0.03 4.61 2.40
C PRO A 135 -0.40 5.24 1.07
N ALA A 136 0.38 5.08 0.00
CA ALA A 136 0.04 5.64 -1.31
C ALA A 136 -1.15 4.92 -1.96
N ARG A 137 -1.23 3.59 -1.78
CA ARG A 137 -2.32 2.74 -2.29
C ARG A 137 -3.67 3.05 -1.67
N ASP A 138 -3.70 3.60 -0.46
CA ASP A 138 -4.93 4.04 0.18
C ASP A 138 -5.20 5.53 -0.05
N LEU A 139 -4.25 6.40 0.31
CA LEU A 139 -4.46 7.85 0.31
C LEU A 139 -4.69 8.41 -1.10
N GLY A 140 -3.92 7.98 -2.09
CA GLY A 140 -4.03 8.48 -3.46
C GLY A 140 -5.42 8.21 -4.05
N PRO A 141 -5.86 6.94 -4.10
CA PRO A 141 -7.20 6.61 -4.53
C PRO A 141 -8.30 7.23 -3.67
N ARG A 142 -8.13 7.38 -2.34
CA ARG A 142 -9.10 8.06 -1.46
C ARG A 142 -9.29 9.53 -1.83
N ILE A 143 -8.20 10.22 -2.17
CA ILE A 143 -8.23 11.59 -2.71
C ILE A 143 -8.99 11.61 -4.05
N MET A 144 -8.75 10.64 -4.94
CA MET A 144 -9.49 10.54 -6.19
C MET A 144 -10.98 10.27 -5.98
N HIS A 145 -11.35 9.38 -5.05
CA HIS A 145 -12.74 9.18 -4.68
C HIS A 145 -13.39 10.50 -4.25
N TYR A 146 -12.67 11.36 -3.52
CA TYR A 146 -13.18 12.67 -3.11
C TYR A 146 -13.48 13.58 -4.30
N PHE A 147 -12.54 13.72 -5.25
CA PHE A 147 -12.64 14.65 -6.37
C PHE A 147 -13.47 14.17 -7.56
N LEU A 148 -13.50 12.86 -7.82
CA LEU A 148 -14.16 12.33 -9.01
C LEU A 148 -15.69 12.46 -8.93
N PRO A 149 -16.35 12.85 -10.03
CA PRO A 149 -17.81 13.06 -10.07
C PRO A 149 -18.54 11.72 -10.20
N ILE A 150 -18.53 10.92 -9.13
CA ILE A 150 -19.25 9.64 -9.04
C ILE A 150 -20.61 9.88 -8.37
N PRO A 151 -21.74 9.67 -9.08
CA PRO A 151 -23.08 9.83 -8.49
C PRO A 151 -23.25 8.93 -7.26
N GLY A 152 -23.80 9.47 -6.16
CA GLY A 152 -24.11 8.67 -4.96
C GLY A 152 -22.90 8.02 -4.26
N LYS A 153 -21.69 8.56 -4.42
CA LYS A 153 -20.45 7.97 -3.86
C LYS A 153 -20.29 8.11 -2.34
N GLY A 154 -21.02 9.03 -1.72
CA GLY A 154 -20.90 9.33 -0.28
C GLY A 154 -19.59 10.03 0.11
N ASP A 155 -19.27 9.98 1.40
CA ASP A 155 -18.03 10.52 1.97
C ASP A 155 -16.83 9.57 1.74
N SER A 156 -15.61 10.11 1.72
CA SER A 156 -14.37 9.32 1.54
C SER A 156 -13.85 8.67 2.84
N ASP A 157 -14.64 8.66 3.92
CA ASP A 157 -14.29 8.11 5.24
C ASP A 157 -12.97 8.67 5.79
N TRP A 158 -12.85 10.00 5.76
CA TRP A 158 -11.64 10.69 6.21
C TRP A 158 -11.29 10.40 7.67
N LYS A 159 -12.29 10.09 8.51
CA LYS A 159 -12.09 9.69 9.91
C LYS A 159 -11.24 8.42 10.06
N TYR A 160 -11.26 7.53 9.07
CA TYR A 160 -10.46 6.30 9.07
C TYR A 160 -9.12 6.44 8.34
N SER A 161 -8.96 7.43 7.47
CA SER A 161 -7.83 7.59 6.54
C SER A 161 -6.44 7.57 7.16
N TRP A 162 -6.30 7.90 8.46
CA TRP A 162 -5.02 7.89 9.15
C TRP A 162 -4.52 6.47 9.49
N VAL A 163 -5.43 5.50 9.67
CA VAL A 163 -5.09 4.10 9.99
C VAL A 163 -4.20 3.45 8.92
N PRO A 164 -4.58 3.45 7.61
CA PRO A 164 -3.76 2.90 6.53
C PRO A 164 -2.53 3.75 6.18
N ILE A 165 -2.25 4.82 6.93
CA ILE A 165 -1.02 5.62 6.81
C ILE A 165 -0.09 5.28 7.97
N VAL A 166 -0.57 5.49 9.20
CA VAL A 166 0.23 5.30 10.42
C VAL A 166 0.57 3.83 10.63
N GLY A 167 -0.39 2.91 10.40
CA GLY A 167 -0.17 1.47 10.58
C GLY A 167 0.96 0.95 9.70
N PRO A 168 0.93 1.22 8.38
CA PRO A 168 2.00 0.78 7.49
C PRO A 168 3.37 1.39 7.81
N PHE A 169 3.45 2.69 8.14
CA PHE A 169 4.73 3.28 8.54
C PHE A 169 5.27 2.65 9.82
N ALA A 170 4.44 2.45 10.85
CA ALA A 170 4.85 1.79 12.08
C ALA A 170 5.33 0.34 11.83
N GLY A 171 4.60 -0.44 11.04
CA GLY A 171 5.01 -1.80 10.67
C GLY A 171 6.35 -1.84 9.92
N ALA A 172 6.55 -0.92 8.97
CA ALA A 172 7.81 -0.80 8.23
C ALA A 172 9.00 -0.41 9.10
N VAL A 173 8.81 0.54 10.03
CA VAL A 173 9.85 0.93 11.01
C VAL A 173 10.24 -0.28 11.87
N LEU A 174 9.26 -1.01 12.42
CA LEU A 174 9.52 -2.20 13.23
C LEU A 174 10.28 -3.28 12.45
N ALA A 175 9.94 -3.50 11.18
CA ALA A 175 10.63 -4.46 10.33
C ALA A 175 12.08 -4.04 10.05
N ALA A 176 12.32 -2.76 9.78
CA ALA A 176 13.66 -2.25 9.55
C ALA A 176 14.53 -2.31 10.81
N LEU A 177 13.97 -1.99 11.99
CA LEU A 177 14.68 -2.14 13.27
C LEU A 177 15.04 -3.60 13.56
N MET A 178 14.14 -4.53 13.26
CA MET A 178 14.42 -5.96 13.36
C MET A 178 15.55 -6.35 12.41
N TYR A 179 15.47 -5.94 11.14
CA TYR A 179 16.52 -6.20 10.15
C TYR A 179 17.90 -5.72 10.61
N MET A 180 17.97 -4.48 11.12
CA MET A 180 19.21 -3.86 11.63
C MET A 180 19.76 -4.54 12.87
N LEU A 181 18.91 -5.17 13.68
CA LEU A 181 19.35 -5.90 14.88
C LEU A 181 19.98 -7.25 14.54
N PHE A 182 19.47 -7.94 13.52
CA PHE A 182 19.85 -9.32 13.20
C PHE A 182 20.72 -9.47 11.95
N THR A 183 20.91 -8.40 11.17
CA THR A 183 21.76 -8.41 9.98
C THR A 183 22.92 -7.44 10.21
N PRO A 184 24.16 -7.94 10.37
CA PRO A 184 25.34 -7.10 10.58
C PRO A 184 25.74 -6.30 9.33
#